data_AF-A0A7C6W6D5-F1
#
_entry.id   AF-A0A7C6W6D5-F1
#
_cell.length_a   1.000
_cell.length_b   1.000
_cell.length_c   1.000
_cell.angle_alpha   90.00
_cell.angle_beta   90.00
_cell.angle_gamma   90.00
#
_symmetry.space_group_name_H-M   'P 1'
#
loop_
_entity.id
_entity.type
_entity.pdbx_description
1 polymer ?
#
loop_
_entity_poly.entity_id
_entity_poly.type
_entity_poly.pdbx_seq_one_letter_code
_entity_poly.pdbx_strand_id
1 'polypeptide(L)' 'MLGIVNDGVAFPLIFSMLPKQGNSNSQELIDLINRFINLFGVKFIDSFMADKEFIGRD' A
#
# COMPACT_ATOMS: atom_id res chain seq x y z
N MET A 1 -3.43 -0.94 -0.29
CA MET A 1 -4.37 0.15 -0.62
C MET A 1 -3.91 1.41 0.08
N LEU A 2 -3.92 2.56 -0.59
CA LEU A 2 -3.74 3.88 0.02
C LEU A 2 -5.10 4.55 0.16
N GLY A 3 -5.40 5.09 1.33
CA GLY A 3 -6.60 5.88 1.57
C GLY A 3 -6.36 7.02 2.55
N ILE A 4 -7.26 8.00 2.52
CA ILE A 4 -7.32 9.08 3.51
C ILE A 4 -8.41 8.75 4.51
N VAL A 5 -8.11 8.89 5.80
CA VAL A 5 -9.11 8.77 6.85
C VAL A 5 -9.64 10.16 7.19
N ASN A 6 -10.95 10.33 7.12
CA ASN A 6 -11.66 11.52 7.58
C ASN A 6 -12.84 11.10 8.44
N ASP A 7 -12.96 11.65 9.65
CA ASP A 7 -14.03 11.34 10.61
C ASP A 7 -14.22 9.84 10.87
N GLY A 8 -13.12 9.08 10.94
CA GLY A 8 -13.15 7.63 11.14
C GLY A 8 -13.51 6.81 9.90
N VAL A 9 -13.73 7.45 8.75
CA VAL A 9 -14.05 6.79 7.47
C VAL A 9 -12.83 6.83 6.56
N ALA A 10 -12.44 5.66 6.04
CA ALA A 10 -11.33 5.54 5.09
C ALA A 10 -11.83 5.64 3.64
N PHE A 11 -11.29 6.60 2.89
CA PHE A 11 -11.55 6.80 1.47
C PHE A 11 -10.39 6.25 0.64
N PRO A 12 -10.58 5.19 -0.17
CA PRO A 12 -9.52 4.64 -0.98
C PRO A 12 -9.18 5.57 -2.14
N LEU A 13 -7.90 5.94 -2.26
CA LEU A 13 -7.40 6.80 -3.34
C LEU A 13 -6.60 6.00 -4.38
N ILE A 14 -5.76 5.09 -3.91
CA ILE A 14 -4.90 4.28 -4.79
C ILE A 14 -5.02 2.82 -4.39
N PHE A 15 -5.55 2.03 -5.31
CA PHE A 15 -5.61 0.59 -5.18
C PHE A 15 -5.55 -0.04 -6.58
N SER A 16 -5.28 -1.34 -6.59
CA SER A 16 -5.32 -2.17 -7.78
C SER A 16 -6.23 -3.35 -7.49
N MET A 17 -7.12 -3.66 -8.43
CA MET A 17 -7.86 -4.92 -8.39
C MET A 17 -6.92 -6.03 -8.87
N LEU A 18 -6.67 -7.02 -8.02
CA LEU A 18 -5.79 -8.13 -8.35
C LEU A 18 -6.62 -9.25 -8.99
N PRO A 19 -6.12 -9.91 -10.05
CA PRO A 19 -6.81 -11.02 -10.71
C PRO A 19 -6.65 -12.34 -9.93
N LYS A 20 -6.70 -12.28 -8.59
CA LYS A 20 -6.55 -13.43 -7.69
C LYS A 20 -7.38 -13.24 -6.43
N GLN A 21 -7.74 -14.35 -5.80
CA GLN A 21 -8.35 -14.35 -4.47
C GLN A 21 -7.27 -14.46 -3.38
N GLY A 22 -7.52 -13.87 -2.22
CA GLY A 22 -6.60 -13.89 -1.08
C GLY A 22 -5.72 -12.65 -0.97
N ASN A 23 -4.63 -12.78 -0.21
CA ASN A 23 -3.78 -11.65 0.20
C ASN A 23 -2.84 -11.17 -0.92
N SER A 24 -2.45 -9.90 -0.81
CA SER A 24 -1.37 -9.33 -1.63
C SER A 24 -0.03 -9.98 -1.30
N ASN A 25 0.87 -10.07 -2.28
CA ASN A 25 2.26 -10.49 -2.08
C ASN A 25 3.20 -9.29 -1.97
N SER A 26 4.48 -9.54 -1.68
CA SER A 26 5.52 -8.52 -1.55
C SER A 26 5.62 -7.64 -2.80
N GLN A 27 5.59 -8.24 -4.00
CA GLN A 27 5.74 -7.49 -5.25
C GLN A 27 4.57 -6.53 -5.49
N GLU A 28 3.34 -6.96 -5.24
CA GLU A 28 2.15 -6.10 -5.39
C GLU A 28 2.15 -4.92 -4.40
N LEU A 29 2.70 -5.14 -3.20
CA LEU A 29 2.92 -4.06 -2.23
C LEU A 29 4.01 -3.10 -2.71
N ILE A 30 5.14 -3.61 -3.21
CA ILE A 30 6.24 -2.81 -3.78
C ILE A 30 5.72 -1.97 -4.96
N ASP A 31 4.92 -2.55 -5.85
CA ASP A 31 4.35 -1.85 -7.00
C ASP A 31 3.42 -0.71 -6.56
N LEU A 32 2.62 -0.93 -5.51
CA LEU A 32 1.76 0.10 -4.93
C LEU A 32 2.58 1.24 -4.30
N ILE A 33 3.65 0.92 -3.58
CA ILE A 33 4.55 1.90 -2.96
C ILE A 33 5.28 2.70 -4.05
N ASN A 34 5.81 2.04 -5.08
CA ASN A 34 6.45 2.69 -6.21
C ASN A 34 5.49 3.64 -6.92
N ARG A 35 4.22 3.24 -7.10
CA ARG A 35 3.19 4.13 -7.63
C ARG A 35 2.96 5.36 -6.73
N PHE A 36 2.94 5.18 -5.41
CA PHE A 36 2.87 6.30 -4.47
C PHE A 36 4.07 7.24 -4.61
N ILE A 37 5.29 6.69 -4.61
CA ILE A 37 6.54 7.46 -4.73
C ILE A 37 6.58 8.23 -6.05
N ASN A 38 6.12 7.64 -7.15
CA ASN A 38 6.07 8.32 -8.44
C ASN A 38 5.07 9.48 -8.49
N LEU A 39 3.98 9.41 -7.71
CA LEU A 39 2.94 10.45 -7.69
C LEU A 39 3.25 11.58 -6.72
N PHE A 40 3.75 11.25 -5.53
CA PHE A 40 3.93 12.21 -4.43
C PHE A 40 5.41 12.49 -4.15
N GLY A 41 6.27 11.48 -4.31
CA GLY A 41 7.68 11.52 -3.92
C GLY A 41 7.91 10.88 -2.56
N VAL A 42 9.09 10.29 -2.39
CA VAL A 42 9.48 9.56 -1.17
C VAL A 42 9.45 10.44 0.09
N LYS A 43 9.66 11.75 -0.04
CA LYS A 43 9.65 12.72 1.06
C LYS A 43 8.30 12.85 1.79
N PHE A 44 7.22 12.32 1.21
CA PHE A 44 5.89 12.32 1.82
C PHE A 44 5.59 11.03 2.60
N ILE A 45 6.56 10.12 2.73
CA ILE A 45 6.47 8.95 3.60
C ILE A 45 7.09 9.32 4.94
N ASP A 46 6.24 9.51 5.96
CA ASP A 46 6.70 9.79 7.32
C ASP A 46 7.16 8.52 8.04
N SER A 47 6.40 7.43 7.89
CA SER A 47 6.73 6.14 8.48
C SER A 47 6.24 4.99 7.60
N PHE A 48 6.91 3.84 7.72
CA PHE A 48 6.54 2.60 7.06
C PHE A 48 6.34 1.52 8.12
N MET A 49 5.15 0.91 8.13
CA MET A 49 4.76 -0.10 9.10
C MET A 49 4.26 -1.35 8.38
N ALA A 50 4.57 -2.51 8.93
CA ALA A 50 4.10 -3.80 8.44
C ALA A 50 3.57 -4.64 9.60
N ASP A 51 2.60 -5.50 9.32
CA ASP A 51 2.11 -6.49 10.28
C ASP A 51 3.20 -7.56 10.52
N LYS A 52 3.22 -8.16 11.71
CA LYS A 52 4.08 -9.32 12.03
C LYS A 52 3.89 -10.50 11.07
N GLU A 53 2.72 -10.59 10.41
CA GLU A 53 2.43 -11.62 9.41
C GLU A 53 3.00 -11.30 8.03
N PHE A 54 3.58 -10.11 7.84
CA PHE A 54 4.29 -9.77 6.63
C PHE A 54 5.64 -10.51 6.58
N ILE A 55 5.61 -11.71 6.00
CA ILE A 55 6.81 -12.46 5.68
C ILE A 55 7.32 -11.95 4.34
N GLY A 56 8.28 -11.02 4.38
CA GLY A 56 9.06 -10.63 3.20
C GLY A 56 9.79 -11.87 2.70
N ARG A 57 9.21 -12.56 1.71
CA ARG A 57 9.92 -13.56 0.93
C ARG A 57 10.57 -12.87 -0.25
N ASP A 58 11.82 -13.25 -0.49
CA ASP A 58 12.62 -12.89 -1.66
C ASP A 58 11.87 -13.13 -2.98
#